data_AF-A0A1F5N9N1-F1
#
_entry.id   AF-A0A1F5N9N1-F1
#
_cell.length_a   1.000
_cell.length_b   1.000
_cell.length_c   1.000
_cell.angle_alpha   90.00
_cell.angle_beta   90.00
_cell.angle_gamma   90.00
#
_symmetry.space_group_name_H-M   'P 1'
#
loop_
_entity.id
_entity.type
_entity.pdbx_description
1 polymer ?
#
loop_
_entity_poly.entity_id
_entity_poly.type
_entity_poly.pdbx_seq_one_letter_code
_entity_poly.pdbx_strand_id
1 'polypeptide(L)'
;MPPANDNNKNEFAKHVALFLAELIRSRRIDLQRAADIAQKVVQNINLIDSESQFLEFVKELHRDFDELHALVDIVHMHVHMSARKDLENKVSMYVASIMPSDMGLAVKILEEAIVDGVTEEALCQKFPGFKEYVEINPKLWNKNHA
;
A
#
# COMPACT_ATOMS: atom_id res chain seq x y z
N MET A 1 7.08 -24.62 5.72
CA MET A 1 7.06 -23.20 5.30
C MET A 1 5.73 -22.64 5.75
N PRO A 2 5.69 -21.60 6.59
CA PRO A 2 4.43 -20.93 6.87
C PRO A 2 3.93 -20.26 5.57
N PRO A 3 2.60 -20.17 5.38
CA PRO A 3 2.03 -19.51 4.21
C PRO A 3 2.47 -18.04 4.17
N ALA A 4 2.73 -17.52 2.97
CA ALA A 4 3.20 -16.14 2.74
C ALA A 4 2.34 -15.06 3.43
N ASN A 5 1.08 -15.36 3.78
CA ASN A 5 0.16 -14.46 4.46
C ASN A 5 0.56 -14.16 5.92
N ASP A 6 1.28 -15.07 6.59
CA ASP A 6 1.74 -14.85 7.97
C ASP A 6 2.90 -13.84 8.03
N ASN A 7 3.66 -13.70 6.94
CA ASN A 7 4.84 -12.83 6.90
C ASN A 7 4.44 -11.35 6.88
N ASN A 8 3.46 -10.98 6.05
CA ASN A 8 2.95 -9.61 5.95
C ASN A 8 2.22 -9.18 7.24
N LYS A 9 1.43 -10.08 7.83
CA LYS A 9 0.76 -9.84 9.12
C LYS A 9 1.75 -9.54 10.25
N ASN A 10 2.83 -10.31 10.31
CA ASN A 10 3.91 -10.06 11.27
C ASN A 10 4.63 -8.73 11.01
N GLU A 11 4.76 -8.30 9.75
CA GLU A 11 5.34 -6.99 9.44
C GLU A 11 4.44 -5.83 9.89
N PHE A 12 3.14 -5.87 9.61
CA PHE A 12 2.22 -4.82 10.08
C PHE A 12 2.16 -4.76 11.61
N ALA A 13 2.13 -5.91 12.28
CA ALA A 13 2.19 -6.01 13.75
C ALA A 13 3.44 -5.34 14.31
N LYS A 14 4.58 -5.59 13.65
CA LYS A 14 5.86 -5.03 14.02
C LYS A 14 5.90 -3.52 13.83
N HIS A 15 5.30 -2.97 12.77
CA HIS A 15 5.27 -1.52 12.54
C HIS A 15 4.45 -0.80 13.61
N VAL A 16 3.30 -1.35 14.00
CA VAL A 16 2.50 -0.80 15.10
C VAL A 16 3.25 -0.93 16.44
N ALA A 17 3.88 -2.08 16.70
CA ALA A 17 4.64 -2.29 17.93
C ALA A 17 5.84 -1.34 18.05
N LEU A 18 6.57 -1.08 16.96
CA LEU A 18 7.67 -0.11 16.92
C LEU A 18 7.17 1.31 17.17
N PHE A 19 6.05 1.69 16.56
CA PHE A 19 5.46 3.00 16.79
C PHE A 19 5.03 3.19 18.25
N LEU A 20 4.37 2.19 18.84
CA LEU A 20 4.00 2.20 20.26
C LEU A 20 5.22 2.26 21.19
N ALA A 21 6.27 1.48 20.89
CA ALA A 21 7.51 1.53 21.64
C ALA A 21 8.13 2.93 21.64
N GLU A 22 8.07 3.63 20.50
CA GLU A 22 8.54 5.01 20.39
C GLU A 22 7.66 6.01 21.13
N LEU A 23 6.33 5.85 21.15
CA LEU A 23 5.43 6.68 21.96
C LEU A 23 5.69 6.52 23.46
N ILE A 24 5.93 5.29 23.93
CA ILE A 24 6.29 5.00 25.33
C ILE A 24 7.66 5.59 25.67
N ARG A 25 8.67 5.33 24.81
CA ARG A 25 10.05 5.83 25.00
C ARG A 25 10.10 7.36 25.07
N SER A 26 9.31 8.03 24.22
CA SER A 26 9.19 9.49 24.20
C SER A 26 8.25 10.05 25.27
N ARG A 27 7.67 9.19 26.13
CA ARG A 27 6.72 9.53 27.20
C ARG A 27 5.50 10.32 26.72
N ARG A 28 5.08 10.09 25.47
CA ARG A 28 3.90 10.71 24.88
C ARG A 28 2.59 10.07 25.35
N ILE A 29 2.67 8.83 25.84
CA ILE A 29 1.56 8.08 26.41
C ILE A 29 2.01 7.37 27.69
N ASP A 30 1.06 7.07 28.58
CA ASP A 30 1.30 6.22 29.75
C ASP A 30 1.20 4.71 29.40
N LEU A 31 1.58 3.86 30.36
CA LEU A 31 1.58 2.40 30.15
C LEU A 31 0.16 1.83 30.00
N GLN A 32 -0.85 2.43 30.62
CA GLN A 32 -2.24 1.97 30.49
C GLN A 32 -2.73 2.23 29.08
N ARG A 33 -2.50 3.43 28.58
CA ARG A 33 -2.84 3.85 27.22
C ARG A 33 -2.12 2.99 26.18
N ALA A 34 -0.85 2.70 26.40
CA ALA A 34 -0.09 1.78 25.55
C ALA A 34 -0.69 0.36 25.53
N ALA A 35 -1.14 -0.15 26.68
CA ALA A 35 -1.79 -1.45 26.78
C ALA A 35 -3.14 -1.47 26.03
N ASP A 36 -3.95 -0.41 26.16
CA ASP A 36 -5.24 -0.28 25.49
C ASP A 36 -5.09 -0.30 23.96
N ILE A 37 -4.10 0.42 23.42
CA ILE A 37 -3.81 0.42 21.98
C ILE A 37 -3.33 -0.96 21.53
N ALA A 38 -2.36 -1.55 22.24
CA ALA A 38 -1.82 -2.86 21.90
C ALA A 38 -2.91 -3.94 21.90
N GLN A 39 -3.85 -3.88 22.83
CA GLN A 39 -4.96 -4.84 22.89
C GLN A 39 -5.90 -4.72 21.69
N LYS A 40 -6.25 -3.49 21.27
CA LYS A 40 -7.04 -3.29 20.04
C LYS A 40 -6.34 -3.78 18.79
N VAL A 41 -5.02 -3.64 18.73
CA VAL A 41 -4.20 -4.16 17.63
C VAL A 41 -4.24 -5.68 17.59
N VAL A 42 -3.96 -6.36 18.69
CA VAL A 42 -4.01 -7.83 18.77
C VAL A 42 -5.38 -8.38 18.41
N GLN A 43 -6.47 -7.69 18.78
CA GLN A 43 -7.83 -8.12 18.48
C GLN A 43 -8.19 -8.04 16.99
N ASN A 44 -7.61 -7.10 16.24
CA ASN A 44 -8.03 -6.78 14.87
C ASN A 44 -6.98 -7.14 13.80
N ILE A 45 -5.74 -7.42 14.19
CA ILE A 45 -4.65 -7.65 13.23
C ILE A 45 -4.86 -8.84 12.30
N ASN A 46 -5.63 -9.84 12.75
CA ASN A 46 -5.95 -11.02 11.94
C ASN A 46 -6.83 -10.68 10.73
N LEU A 47 -7.51 -9.53 10.75
CA LEU A 47 -8.40 -9.02 9.69
C LEU A 47 -7.66 -8.18 8.64
N ILE A 48 -6.35 -7.98 8.80
CA ILE A 48 -5.52 -7.14 7.94
C ILE A 48 -4.70 -8.03 7.01
N ASP A 49 -5.05 -8.03 5.72
CA ASP A 49 -4.36 -8.79 4.68
C ASP A 49 -3.70 -7.89 3.62
N SER A 50 -3.87 -6.56 3.72
CA SER A 50 -3.35 -5.59 2.75
C SER A 50 -2.95 -4.26 3.39
N GLU A 51 -2.09 -3.49 2.70
CA GLU A 51 -1.70 -2.13 3.12
C GLU A 51 -2.90 -1.18 3.25
N SER A 52 -3.89 -1.26 2.35
CA SER A 52 -5.10 -0.44 2.42
C SER A 52 -5.93 -0.75 3.66
N GLN A 53 -6.11 -2.03 3.99
CA GLN A 53 -6.79 -2.44 5.22
C GLN A 53 -6.00 -2.03 6.46
N PHE A 54 -4.67 -2.09 6.40
CA PHE A 54 -3.81 -1.61 7.48
C PHE A 54 -3.98 -0.10 7.70
N LEU A 55 -4.04 0.68 6.62
CA LEU A 55 -4.29 2.11 6.68
C LEU A 55 -5.67 2.43 7.26
N GLU A 56 -6.72 1.72 6.85
CA GLU A 56 -8.06 1.86 7.43
C GLU A 56 -8.06 1.54 8.93
N PHE A 57 -7.42 0.43 9.30
CA PHE A 57 -7.27 0.04 10.70
C PHE A 57 -6.56 1.12 11.54
N VAL A 58 -5.47 1.70 11.03
CA VAL A 58 -4.73 2.78 11.70
C VAL A 58 -5.59 4.05 11.79
N LYS A 59 -6.40 4.37 10.76
CA LYS A 59 -7.36 5.48 10.81
C LYS A 59 -8.46 5.28 11.85
N GLU A 60 -8.97 4.06 11.99
CA GLU A 60 -9.95 3.70 13.01
C GLU A 60 -9.36 3.79 14.40
N LEU A 61 -8.18 3.20 14.60
CA LEU A 61 -7.41 3.34 15.84
C LEU A 61 -7.20 4.81 16.23
N HIS A 62 -6.83 5.66 15.28
CA HIS A 62 -6.63 7.08 15.53
C HIS A 62 -7.90 7.78 16.07
N ARG A 63 -9.10 7.36 15.68
CA ARG A 63 -10.35 7.95 16.24
C ARG A 63 -10.48 7.73 17.75
N ASP A 64 -9.90 6.66 18.26
CA ASP A 64 -9.91 6.32 19.67
C ASP A 64 -8.66 6.79 20.42
N PHE A 65 -7.60 7.11 19.66
CA PHE A 65 -6.26 7.45 20.12
C PHE A 65 -5.62 8.52 19.23
N ASP A 66 -5.89 9.79 19.52
CA ASP A 66 -5.37 10.95 18.78
C ASP A 66 -3.83 10.92 18.64
N GLU A 67 -3.13 10.32 19.60
CA GLU A 67 -1.67 10.11 19.56
C GLU A 67 -1.17 9.32 18.34
N LEU A 68 -2.06 8.58 17.65
CA LEU A 68 -1.74 7.79 16.46
C LEU A 68 -1.81 8.60 15.15
N HIS A 69 -2.09 9.90 15.20
CA HIS A 69 -2.23 10.73 14.00
C HIS A 69 -0.99 10.65 13.10
N ALA A 70 0.19 10.74 13.70
CA ALA A 70 1.46 10.64 12.99
C ALA A 70 1.67 9.27 12.33
N LEU A 71 1.10 8.19 12.89
CA LEU A 71 1.15 6.87 12.28
C LEU A 71 0.24 6.80 11.05
N VAL A 72 -0.94 7.43 11.09
CA VAL A 72 -1.84 7.54 9.94
C VAL A 72 -1.11 8.19 8.77
N ASP A 73 -0.45 9.32 8.98
CA ASP A 73 0.26 10.05 7.92
C ASP A 73 1.40 9.23 7.30
N ILE A 74 2.18 8.54 8.13
CA ILE A 74 3.29 7.69 7.68
C ILE A 74 2.77 6.52 6.84
N VAL A 75 1.75 5.82 7.34
CA VAL A 75 1.16 4.67 6.64
C VAL A 75 0.49 5.13 5.36
N HIS A 76 -0.24 6.24 5.38
CA HIS A 76 -0.88 6.83 4.22
C HIS A 76 0.13 7.16 3.11
N MET A 77 1.24 7.82 3.47
CA MET A 77 2.32 8.11 2.53
C MET A 77 2.93 6.83 1.96
N HIS A 78 3.13 5.81 2.80
CA HIS A 78 3.68 4.53 2.33
C HIS A 78 2.76 3.83 1.32
N VAL A 79 1.46 3.75 1.60
CA VAL A 79 0.46 3.17 0.69
C VAL A 79 0.44 3.92 -0.64
N HIS A 80 0.47 5.25 -0.62
CA HIS A 80 0.53 6.04 -1.85
C HIS A 80 1.81 5.80 -2.66
N MET A 81 2.96 5.73 -2.00
CA MET A 81 4.23 5.41 -2.66
C MET A 81 4.24 3.99 -3.25
N SER A 82 3.66 3.02 -2.53
CA SER A 82 3.53 1.63 -2.95
C SER A 82 2.65 1.53 -4.19
N ALA A 83 1.46 2.15 -4.16
CA ALA A 83 0.55 2.23 -5.30
C ALA A 83 1.19 2.91 -6.52
N ARG A 84 1.97 3.97 -6.30
CA ARG A 84 2.69 4.66 -7.39
C ARG A 84 3.74 3.74 -8.04
N LYS A 85 4.51 2.99 -7.25
CA LYS A 85 5.49 2.03 -7.78
C LYS A 85 4.82 0.89 -8.54
N ASP A 86 3.70 0.39 -8.04
CA ASP A 86 2.93 -0.66 -8.73
C ASP A 86 2.43 -0.16 -10.10
N LEU A 87 1.88 1.06 -10.14
CA LEU A 87 1.47 1.71 -11.38
C LEU A 87 2.62 1.84 -12.38
N GLU A 88 3.79 2.32 -11.94
CA GLU A 88 4.98 2.47 -12.78
C GLU A 88 5.45 1.12 -13.35
N ASN A 89 5.41 0.06 -12.54
CA ASN A 89 5.73 -1.29 -12.99
C ASN A 89 4.74 -1.79 -14.05
N LYS A 90 3.43 -1.61 -13.82
CA LYS A 90 2.38 -2.00 -14.78
C LYS A 90 2.54 -1.28 -16.11
N VAL A 91 2.74 0.04 -16.06
CA VAL A 91 2.97 0.86 -17.25
C VAL A 91 4.22 0.42 -17.98
N SER A 92 5.34 0.23 -17.28
CA SER A 92 6.62 -0.20 -17.87
C SER A 92 6.50 -1.53 -18.62
N MET A 93 5.85 -2.51 -18.00
CA MET A 93 5.64 -3.82 -18.61
C MET A 93 4.69 -3.77 -19.82
N TYR A 94 3.61 -3.00 -19.73
CA TYR A 94 2.71 -2.82 -20.87
C TYR A 94 3.41 -2.12 -22.04
N VAL A 95 4.10 -1.02 -21.76
CA VAL A 95 4.90 -0.26 -22.74
C VAL A 95 5.92 -1.17 -23.41
N ALA A 96 6.66 -1.98 -22.65
CA ALA A 96 7.61 -2.94 -23.21
C ALA A 96 6.95 -3.95 -24.15
N SER A 97 5.70 -4.34 -23.89
CA SER A 97 4.96 -5.28 -24.72
C SER A 97 4.47 -4.67 -26.05
N ILE A 98 4.16 -3.37 -26.08
CA ILE A 98 3.63 -2.68 -27.26
C ILE A 98 4.67 -1.86 -28.03
N MET A 99 5.80 -1.51 -27.42
CA MET A 99 6.85 -0.66 -28.04
C MET A 99 7.31 -1.17 -29.42
N PRO A 100 7.49 -2.48 -29.67
CA PRO A 100 7.90 -2.98 -30.98
C PRO A 100 6.85 -2.81 -32.08
N SER A 101 5.56 -2.72 -31.73
CA SER A 101 4.44 -2.70 -32.66
C SER A 101 3.76 -1.34 -32.79
N ASP A 102 3.72 -0.55 -31.71
CA ASP A 102 3.13 0.78 -31.66
C ASP A 102 3.88 1.70 -30.69
N MET A 103 5.00 2.25 -31.18
CA MET A 103 5.81 3.23 -30.45
C MET A 103 5.02 4.50 -30.09
N GLY A 104 4.04 4.89 -30.92
CA GLY A 104 3.26 6.11 -30.69
C GLY A 104 2.32 5.97 -29.50
N LEU A 105 1.66 4.82 -29.38
CA LEU A 105 0.83 4.49 -28.21
C LEU A 105 1.69 4.33 -26.95
N ALA A 106 2.84 3.66 -27.07
CA ALA A 106 3.78 3.48 -25.97
C ALA A 106 4.22 4.81 -25.35
N VAL A 107 4.61 5.79 -26.18
CA VAL A 107 5.00 7.13 -25.72
C VAL A 107 3.83 7.85 -25.06
N LYS A 108 2.62 7.83 -25.66
CA LYS A 108 1.43 8.49 -25.08
C LYS A 108 1.08 7.98 -23.69
N ILE A 109 1.24 6.68 -23.46
CA ILE A 109 0.97 6.08 -22.14
C ILE A 109 2.04 6.50 -21.14
N LEU A 110 3.31 6.54 -21.53
CA LEU A 110 4.37 7.06 -20.68
C LEU A 110 4.15 8.53 -20.31
N GLU A 111 3.81 9.37 -21.29
CA GLU A 111 3.51 10.80 -21.09
C GLU A 111 2.34 11.01 -20.13
N GLU A 112 1.29 10.18 -20.20
CA GLU A 112 0.19 10.26 -19.25
C GLU A 112 0.59 9.74 -17.86
N ALA A 113 1.37 8.65 -17.80
CA ALA A 113 1.76 8.02 -16.54
C ALA A 113 2.68 8.89 -15.69
N ILE A 114 3.48 9.79 -16.30
CA ILE A 114 4.35 10.72 -15.57
C ILE A 114 3.63 11.96 -15.03
N VAL A 115 2.35 12.16 -15.36
CA VAL A 115 1.57 13.28 -14.80
C VAL A 115 1.35 13.04 -13.31
N ASP A 116 1.63 14.08 -12.51
CA ASP A 116 1.42 14.02 -11.05
C ASP A 116 -0.04 13.71 -10.72
N GLY A 117 -0.23 12.73 -9.82
CA GLY A 117 -1.56 12.33 -9.33
C GLY A 117 -2.36 11.43 -10.27
N VAL A 118 -1.80 10.99 -11.41
CA VAL A 118 -2.47 9.98 -12.25
C VAL A 118 -2.60 8.65 -11.50
N THR A 119 -3.78 8.04 -11.61
CA THR A 119 -4.09 6.72 -11.04
C THR A 119 -4.19 5.66 -12.13
N GLU A 120 -4.15 4.39 -11.73
CA GLU A 120 -4.38 3.26 -12.62
C GLU A 120 -5.74 3.31 -13.31
N GLU A 121 -6.80 3.68 -12.57
CA GLU A 121 -8.14 3.80 -13.14
C GLU A 121 -8.20 4.87 -14.24
N ALA A 122 -7.53 6.00 -14.05
CA ALA A 122 -7.47 7.07 -15.05
C ALA A 122 -6.78 6.59 -16.34
N LEU A 123 -5.67 5.86 -16.20
CA LEU A 123 -4.97 5.25 -17.35
C LEU A 123 -5.83 4.18 -18.03
N CYS A 124 -6.51 3.33 -17.27
CA CYS A 124 -7.42 2.31 -17.80
C CYS A 124 -8.61 2.90 -18.56
N GLN A 125 -9.11 4.07 -18.15
CA GLN A 125 -10.17 4.77 -18.87
C GLN A 125 -9.67 5.37 -20.19
N LYS A 126 -8.45 5.92 -20.20
CA LYS A 126 -7.86 6.58 -21.38
C LYS A 126 -7.27 5.58 -22.38
N PHE A 127 -6.79 4.45 -21.91
CA PHE A 127 -6.12 3.42 -22.71
C PHE A 127 -6.74 2.03 -22.45
N PRO A 128 -7.81 1.65 -23.19
CA PRO A 128 -8.47 0.37 -23.00
C PRO A 128 -7.55 -0.85 -23.11
N GLY A 129 -6.55 -0.81 -24.00
CA GLY A 129 -5.56 -1.88 -24.14
C GLY A 129 -4.65 -2.05 -22.90
N PHE A 130 -4.43 -0.98 -22.13
CA PHE A 130 -3.72 -1.07 -20.84
C PHE A 130 -4.59 -1.79 -19.81
N LYS A 131 -5.89 -1.46 -19.75
CA LYS A 131 -6.85 -2.13 -18.89
C LYS A 131 -6.90 -3.64 -19.17
N GLU A 132 -7.06 -4.02 -20.43
CA GLU A 132 -7.07 -5.43 -20.84
C GLU A 132 -5.77 -6.15 -20.44
N TYR A 133 -4.62 -5.49 -20.62
CA TYR A 133 -3.33 -6.07 -20.25
C TYR A 133 -3.19 -6.33 -18.74
N VAL A 134 -3.65 -5.39 -17.91
CA VAL A 134 -3.61 -5.51 -16.44
C VAL A 134 -4.55 -6.63 -15.97
N GLU A 135 -5.76 -6.70 -16.53
CA GLU A 135 -6.79 -7.70 -16.17
C GLU A 135 -6.41 -9.13 -16.60
N ILE A 136 -5.69 -9.30 -17.72
CA ILE A 136 -5.28 -10.61 -18.24
C ILE A 136 -4.03 -11.14 -17.52
N ASN A 137 -3.21 -10.26 -16.93
CA ASN A 137 -1.93 -10.64 -16.31
C ASN A 137 -1.84 -10.44 -14.78
N PRO A 138 -2.87 -10.78 -13.97
CA PRO A 138 -2.85 -10.51 -12.53
C PRO A 138 -1.71 -11.23 -11.79
N LYS A 139 -1.20 -12.34 -12.35
CA LYS A 139 -0.10 -13.13 -11.78
C LYS A 139 1.28 -12.51 -11.98
N LEU A 140 1.44 -11.55 -12.90
CA LEU A 140 2.71 -10.82 -13.06
C LEU A 140 2.92 -9.81 -11.93
N TRP A 141 1.83 -9.29 -11.37
CA TRP A 141 1.85 -8.25 -10.32
C TRP A 141 2.05 -8.81 -8.91
N ASN A 142 1.57 -10.03 -8.65
CA ASN A 142 1.71 -10.69 -7.34
C ASN A 142 3.13 -11.24 -7.05
N LYS A 143 4.09 -11.11 -7.97
CA LYS A 143 5.46 -11.67 -7.80
C LYS A 143 6.49 -10.69 -7.23
N ASN A 144 6.14 -9.41 -7.06
CA ASN A 144 7.07 -8.40 -6.54
C ASN A 144 6.97 -8.18 -5.01
N HIS A 145 6.23 -9.04 -4.29
CA HIS A 145 6.15 -9.05 -2.83
C HIS A 145 6.71 -10.35 -2.22
N ALA A 146 7.79 -10.89 -2.80
CA ALA A 146 8.53 -12.03 -2.27
C ALA A 146 9.92 -11.62 -1.77
#